data_AF-A0A1I8NTU1-F1
#
_entry.id   AF-A0A1I8NTU1-F1
#
_cell.length_a   1.000
_cell.length_b   1.000
_cell.length_c   1.000
_cell.angle_alpha   90.00
_cell.angle_beta   90.00
_cell.angle_gamma   90.00
#
_symmetry.space_group_name_H-M   'P 1'
#
loop_
_entity.id
_entity.type
_entity.pdbx_description
1 polymer ?
#
loop_
_entity_poly.entity_id
_entity_poly.type
_entity_poly.pdbx_seq_one_letter_code
_entity_poly.pdbx_strand_id
1 'polypeptide(L)'
;MNFQLLCLIIANAFIWASADEQTISKCDKNPLGELTFQLSGNSLLWPCDSTKNIYVQSGRYVPRNVIVTRAQLQRDTAYVALPRYKQGVPFTLGKVNLKKGLCLTKIAPYPCWAIQEEGNCQALQSVVDIAMDQNGLLWALDVGIVNTLEQPIRRCSPKIVAINTADGKVVKSIDLSDLVTSESRLQFLVVDYGKDNKPFV
;
A
#
# COMPACT_ATOMS: atom_id res chain seq x y z
N MET A 1 22.15 8.37 91.17
CA MET A 1 23.39 8.04 91.90
C MET A 1 24.27 7.23 90.96
N ASN A 2 25.50 7.70 90.78
CA ASN A 2 26.66 7.09 90.12
C ASN A 2 26.77 7.02 88.57
N PHE A 3 27.73 7.84 88.15
CA PHE A 3 28.58 7.86 86.97
C PHE A 3 29.54 6.66 86.89
N GLN A 4 30.20 6.59 85.71
CA GLN A 4 31.45 5.88 85.32
C GLN A 4 31.27 4.58 84.53
N LEU A 5 32.09 4.23 83.54
CA LEU A 5 33.06 4.89 82.64
C LEU A 5 33.66 3.74 81.80
N LEU A 6 33.78 3.90 80.47
CA LEU A 6 34.71 3.28 79.48
C LEU A 6 34.97 1.75 79.56
N CYS A 7 35.26 0.96 78.52
CA CYS A 7 35.87 1.04 77.19
C CYS A 7 35.61 -0.38 76.59
N LEU A 8 35.65 -0.74 75.31
CA LEU A 8 36.69 -0.61 74.30
C LEU A 8 36.15 -1.30 73.01
N ILE A 9 36.13 -0.54 71.92
CA ILE A 9 36.36 -0.86 70.49
C ILE A 9 36.45 -2.35 70.11
N ILE A 10 35.62 -2.82 69.15
CA ILE A 10 36.06 -3.43 67.87
C ILE A 10 35.04 -3.07 66.77
N ALA A 11 35.51 -2.35 65.76
CA ALA A 11 34.77 -2.01 64.55
C ALA A 11 34.70 -3.22 63.60
N ASN A 12 33.49 -3.60 63.18
CA ASN A 12 33.25 -4.39 61.97
C ASN A 12 32.15 -3.67 61.17
N ALA A 13 32.56 -2.75 60.30
CA ALA A 13 31.66 -2.14 59.33
C ALA A 13 31.43 -3.12 58.19
N PHE A 14 30.30 -3.84 58.25
CA PHE A 14 29.71 -4.46 57.07
C PHE A 14 29.29 -3.34 56.11
N ILE A 15 30.07 -3.11 55.05
CA ILE A 15 29.68 -2.23 53.96
C ILE A 15 28.65 -2.98 53.13
N TRP A 16 27.39 -2.60 53.30
CA TRP A 16 26.33 -2.93 52.35
C TRP A 16 26.60 -2.15 51.07
N ALA A 17 26.93 -2.84 49.99
CA ALA A 17 26.91 -2.25 48.66
C ALA A 17 25.44 -2.01 48.29
N SER A 18 24.99 -0.76 48.40
CA SER A 18 23.76 -0.31 47.75
C SER A 18 23.99 -0.42 46.24
N ALA A 19 23.27 -1.34 45.60
CA ALA A 19 23.18 -1.40 44.15
C ALA A 19 22.50 -0.11 43.67
N ASP A 20 23.31 0.81 43.14
CA ASP A 20 22.80 2.03 42.53
C ASP A 20 22.20 1.68 41.17
N GLU A 21 20.94 2.04 41.03
CA GLU A 21 20.04 1.69 39.95
C GLU A 21 20.38 2.52 38.70
N GLN A 22 21.27 2.01 37.84
CA GLN A 22 21.42 2.54 36.48
C GLN A 22 20.28 2.04 35.60
N THR A 23 19.16 2.74 35.65
CA THR A 23 18.14 2.71 34.59
C THR A 23 18.78 3.24 33.31
N ILE A 24 19.26 2.33 32.45
CA ILE A 24 19.58 2.66 31.06
C ILE A 24 18.24 2.99 30.37
N SER A 25 17.88 4.26 30.39
CA SER A 25 16.85 4.83 29.53
C SER A 25 17.34 4.76 28.08
N LYS A 26 17.20 3.58 27.47
CA LYS A 26 17.47 3.40 26.04
C LYS A 26 16.29 3.98 25.26
N CYS A 27 16.40 5.22 24.84
CA CYS A 27 15.51 5.81 23.85
C CYS A 27 15.79 5.23 22.46
N ASP A 28 15.63 3.92 22.28
CA ASP A 28 15.58 3.30 20.95
C ASP A 28 14.12 3.29 20.46
N LYS A 29 13.50 4.47 20.37
CA LYS A 29 12.30 4.60 19.54
C LYS A 29 12.81 4.62 18.11
N ASN A 30 12.77 3.50 17.40
CA ASN A 30 13.06 3.47 15.97
C ASN A 30 11.86 4.06 15.22
N PRO A 31 11.87 5.36 14.82
CA PRO A 31 10.71 6.00 14.21
C PRO A 31 10.39 5.40 12.84
N LEU A 32 11.37 4.74 12.21
CA LEU A 32 11.16 4.06 10.93
C LEU A 32 10.22 2.88 11.08
N GLY A 33 10.24 2.17 12.22
CA GLY A 33 9.32 1.06 12.46
C GLY A 33 7.85 1.50 12.43
N GLU A 34 7.54 2.62 13.06
CA GLU A 34 6.17 3.18 13.11
C GLU A 34 5.69 3.74 11.76
N LEU A 35 6.61 4.03 10.84
CA LEU A 35 6.35 4.57 9.50
C LEU A 35 6.61 3.54 8.38
N THR A 36 6.97 2.31 8.72
CA THR A 36 7.21 1.24 7.76
C THR A 36 5.94 0.41 7.60
N PHE A 37 5.45 0.36 6.37
CA PHE A 37 4.26 -0.42 6.01
C PHE A 37 4.67 -1.54 5.07
N GLN A 38 4.37 -2.78 5.45
CA GLN A 38 4.55 -3.93 4.57
C GLN A 38 3.28 -4.17 3.77
N LEU A 39 3.39 -3.97 2.45
CA LEU A 39 2.34 -4.33 1.51
C LEU A 39 2.62 -5.71 0.94
N SER A 40 1.66 -6.62 1.09
CA SER A 40 1.80 -7.99 0.64
C SER A 40 0.54 -8.43 -0.07
N GLY A 41 0.73 -9.24 -1.12
CA GLY A 41 -0.35 -9.96 -1.77
C GLY A 41 -1.18 -10.85 -0.85
N ASN A 42 -0.66 -11.22 0.35
CA ASN A 42 -1.42 -11.96 1.36
C ASN A 42 -2.45 -11.11 2.13
N SER A 43 -2.29 -9.79 2.10
CA SER A 43 -3.03 -8.84 2.94
C SER A 43 -4.05 -8.04 2.13
N LEU A 44 -4.86 -8.72 1.34
CA LEU A 44 -5.97 -8.07 0.63
C LEU A 44 -7.22 -8.00 1.51
N LEU A 45 -7.99 -6.92 1.38
CA LEU A 45 -9.28 -6.79 2.02
C LEU A 45 -10.34 -7.51 1.20
N TRP A 46 -11.00 -8.49 1.81
CA TRP A 46 -12.07 -9.29 1.20
C TRP A 46 -13.42 -8.90 1.79
N PRO A 47 -14.52 -8.98 1.00
CA PRO A 47 -15.87 -8.79 1.53
C PRO A 47 -16.21 -9.79 2.63
N CYS A 48 -15.81 -11.04 2.45
CA CYS A 48 -15.93 -12.13 3.42
C CYS A 48 -15.00 -13.29 3.05
N ASP A 49 -14.81 -14.23 3.98
CA ASP A 49 -13.91 -15.38 3.79
C ASP A 49 -14.42 -16.35 2.72
N SER A 50 -15.75 -16.47 2.52
CA SER A 50 -16.29 -17.32 1.46
C SER A 50 -15.90 -16.80 0.07
N THR A 51 -15.98 -15.48 -0.17
CA THR A 51 -15.50 -14.88 -1.42
C THR A 51 -14.00 -15.12 -1.62
N LYS A 52 -13.20 -14.94 -0.57
CA LYS A 52 -11.76 -15.23 -0.62
C LYS A 52 -11.50 -16.69 -1.02
N ASN A 53 -12.18 -17.64 -0.39
CA ASN A 53 -12.01 -19.07 -0.65
C ASN A 53 -12.38 -19.44 -2.09
N ILE A 54 -13.47 -18.89 -2.63
CA ILE A 54 -13.86 -19.07 -4.04
C ILE A 54 -12.74 -18.58 -4.97
N TYR A 55 -12.16 -17.41 -4.69
CA TYR A 55 -11.07 -16.87 -5.51
C TYR A 55 -9.79 -17.70 -5.42
N VAL A 56 -9.46 -18.24 -4.25
CA VAL A 56 -8.33 -19.18 -4.10
C VAL A 56 -8.58 -20.46 -4.90
N GLN A 57 -9.73 -21.10 -4.72
CA GLN A 57 -10.07 -22.38 -5.36
C GLN A 57 -10.16 -22.27 -6.89
N SER A 58 -10.66 -21.14 -7.40
CA SER A 58 -10.73 -20.87 -8.85
C SER A 58 -9.40 -20.40 -9.46
N GLY A 59 -8.34 -20.22 -8.67
CA GLY A 59 -7.07 -19.67 -9.14
C GLY A 59 -7.13 -18.17 -9.46
N ARG A 60 -8.24 -17.48 -9.15
CA ARG A 60 -8.40 -16.03 -9.31
C ARG A 60 -7.69 -15.21 -8.24
N TYR A 61 -7.17 -15.86 -7.20
CA TYR A 61 -6.28 -15.26 -6.21
C TYR A 61 -5.11 -16.18 -5.88
N VAL A 62 -3.92 -15.73 -6.26
CA VAL A 62 -2.64 -16.37 -5.97
C VAL A 62 -1.76 -15.31 -5.30
N PRO A 63 -1.63 -15.30 -3.96
CA PRO A 63 -1.02 -14.18 -3.22
C PRO A 63 0.39 -13.79 -3.72
N ARG A 64 1.21 -14.79 -4.07
CA ARG A 64 2.58 -14.56 -4.58
C ARG A 64 2.65 -13.82 -5.92
N ASN A 65 1.55 -13.83 -6.68
CA ASN A 65 1.45 -13.15 -7.98
C ASN A 65 0.97 -11.71 -7.84
N VAL A 66 0.47 -11.31 -6.66
CA VAL A 66 0.01 -9.95 -6.39
C VAL A 66 1.21 -9.10 -5.95
N ILE A 67 1.70 -8.27 -6.86
CA ILE A 67 2.90 -7.43 -6.66
C ILE A 67 2.49 -5.97 -6.73
N VAL A 68 2.86 -5.18 -5.71
CA VAL A 68 2.72 -3.73 -5.73
C VAL A 68 3.89 -3.14 -6.52
N THR A 69 3.61 -2.48 -7.63
CA THR A 69 4.65 -1.89 -8.51
C THR A 69 4.74 -0.38 -8.39
N ARG A 70 3.63 0.28 -8.02
CA ARG A 70 3.54 1.72 -7.84
C ARG A 70 2.75 2.05 -6.59
N ALA A 71 3.16 3.10 -5.89
CA ALA A 71 2.40 3.75 -4.83
C ALA A 71 2.35 5.26 -5.04
N GLN A 72 1.23 5.88 -4.69
CA GLN A 72 1.01 7.33 -4.63
C GLN A 72 0.41 7.69 -3.28
N LEU A 73 1.03 8.65 -2.58
CA LEU A 73 0.60 9.06 -1.25
C LEU A 73 -0.36 10.26 -1.34
N GLN A 74 -1.39 10.22 -0.51
CA GLN A 74 -2.28 11.35 -0.26
C GLN A 74 -2.61 11.36 1.23
N ARG A 75 -1.92 12.20 2.01
CA ARG A 75 -2.00 12.23 3.48
C ARG A 75 -1.74 10.83 4.07
N ASP A 76 -2.66 10.31 4.89
CA ASP A 76 -2.56 8.99 5.54
C ASP A 76 -3.10 7.85 4.66
N THR A 77 -3.13 8.04 3.34
CA THR A 77 -3.59 7.02 2.38
C THR A 77 -2.51 6.80 1.32
N ALA A 78 -2.26 5.54 0.99
CA ALA A 78 -1.56 5.16 -0.23
C ALA A 78 -2.53 4.56 -1.24
N TYR A 79 -2.42 4.97 -2.48
CA TYR A 79 -3.02 4.28 -3.63
C TYR A 79 -1.93 3.44 -4.28
N VAL A 80 -2.26 2.24 -4.72
CA VAL A 80 -1.27 1.28 -5.24
C VAL A 80 -1.72 0.61 -6.52
N ALA A 81 -0.79 0.47 -7.46
CA ALA A 81 -0.99 -0.35 -8.66
C ALA A 81 -0.57 -1.79 -8.39
N LEU A 82 -1.41 -2.72 -8.83
CA LEU A 82 -1.26 -4.17 -8.75
C LEU A 82 -1.45 -4.76 -10.15
N PRO A 83 -0.51 -4.59 -11.08
CA PRO A 83 -0.70 -5.00 -12.47
C PRO A 83 -0.98 -6.50 -12.56
N ARG A 84 -1.88 -6.91 -13.46
CA ARG A 84 -2.18 -8.33 -13.69
C ARG A 84 -1.10 -8.99 -14.54
N TYR A 85 0.13 -9.05 -14.03
CA TYR A 85 1.27 -9.64 -14.74
C TYR A 85 1.19 -11.16 -14.87
N LYS A 86 0.54 -11.81 -13.91
CA LYS A 86 0.27 -13.25 -13.88
C LYS A 86 -1.18 -13.49 -13.47
N GLN A 87 -1.68 -14.69 -13.71
CA GLN A 87 -3.01 -15.07 -13.24
C GLN A 87 -3.09 -15.01 -11.71
N GLY A 88 -4.28 -14.73 -11.16
CA GLY A 88 -4.51 -14.75 -9.73
C GLY A 88 -4.37 -13.39 -9.04
N VAL A 89 -4.46 -12.29 -9.79
CA VAL A 89 -4.50 -10.93 -9.25
C VAL A 89 -5.96 -10.43 -9.25
N PRO A 90 -6.63 -10.36 -8.08
CA PRO A 90 -8.08 -10.19 -8.01
C PRO A 90 -8.53 -8.77 -8.39
N PHE A 91 -7.72 -7.75 -8.10
CA PHE A 91 -7.95 -6.36 -8.48
C PHE A 91 -6.62 -5.67 -8.76
N THR A 92 -6.64 -4.66 -9.62
CA THR A 92 -5.42 -4.04 -10.15
C THR A 92 -5.14 -2.64 -9.62
N LEU A 93 -6.12 -2.02 -8.96
CA LEU A 93 -5.95 -0.73 -8.27
C LEU A 93 -6.40 -0.86 -6.83
N GLY A 94 -5.53 -0.46 -5.90
CA GLY A 94 -5.74 -0.61 -4.47
C GLY A 94 -5.62 0.68 -3.67
N LYS A 95 -6.18 0.67 -2.47
CA LYS A 95 -6.08 1.72 -1.44
C LYS A 95 -5.63 1.09 -0.13
N VAL A 96 -4.72 1.77 0.56
CA VAL A 96 -4.17 1.38 1.85
C VAL A 96 -4.30 2.55 2.80
N ASN A 97 -4.78 2.30 4.02
CA ASN A 97 -4.80 3.28 5.09
C ASN A 97 -3.52 3.16 5.93
N LEU A 98 -2.74 4.24 5.99
CA LEU A 98 -1.42 4.28 6.62
C LEU A 98 -1.51 4.71 8.08
N LYS A 99 -2.33 4.04 8.88
CA LYS A 99 -2.39 4.32 10.33
C LYS A 99 -1.11 3.85 11.00
N LYS A 100 -0.45 4.77 11.71
CA LYS A 100 0.76 4.50 12.50
C LYS A 100 0.54 3.34 13.47
N GLY A 101 1.58 2.52 13.66
CA GLY A 101 1.58 1.40 14.61
C GLY A 101 0.90 0.12 14.13
N LEU A 102 0.37 0.07 12.91
CA LEU A 102 -0.10 -1.19 12.30
C LEU A 102 1.05 -1.92 11.60
N CYS A 103 1.45 -3.08 12.13
CA CYS A 103 2.45 -3.94 11.49
C CYS A 103 1.99 -4.48 10.12
N LEU A 104 0.68 -4.67 9.94
CA LEU A 104 0.10 -5.20 8.70
C LEU A 104 -1.05 -4.32 8.23
N THR A 105 -0.92 -3.75 7.04
CA THR A 105 -1.99 -2.99 6.40
C THR A 105 -2.68 -3.86 5.34
N LYS A 106 -4.00 -3.68 5.22
CA LYS A 106 -4.77 -4.36 4.18
C LYS A 106 -4.88 -3.47 2.95
N ILE A 107 -4.71 -4.05 1.77
CA ILE A 107 -4.96 -3.40 0.50
C ILE A 107 -6.42 -3.66 0.13
N ALA A 108 -7.22 -2.61 0.06
CA ALA A 108 -8.60 -2.67 -0.42
C ALA A 108 -8.65 -2.37 -1.92
N PRO A 109 -9.54 -3.00 -2.70
CA PRO A 109 -9.77 -2.59 -4.09
C PRO A 109 -10.28 -1.15 -4.12
N TYR A 110 -9.85 -0.38 -5.11
CA TYR A 110 -10.20 1.02 -5.22
C TYR A 110 -10.82 1.37 -6.58
N PRO A 111 -11.89 2.20 -6.62
CA PRO A 111 -12.73 2.61 -5.49
C PRO A 111 -13.51 1.46 -4.84
N CYS A 112 -13.79 0.39 -5.58
CA CYS A 112 -14.53 -0.77 -5.09
C CYS A 112 -14.26 -1.99 -5.99
N TRP A 113 -14.84 -3.15 -5.64
CA TRP A 113 -14.72 -4.37 -6.43
C TRP A 113 -15.33 -4.29 -7.83
N ALA A 114 -16.40 -3.51 -8.02
CA ALA A 114 -17.14 -3.48 -9.28
C ALA A 114 -16.29 -2.96 -10.47
N ILE A 115 -15.39 -2.01 -10.23
CA ILE A 115 -14.49 -1.47 -11.26
C ILE A 115 -13.25 -2.35 -11.50
N GLN A 116 -13.19 -3.54 -10.90
CA GLN A 116 -12.05 -4.46 -10.99
C GLN A 116 -12.40 -5.70 -11.81
N GLU A 117 -13.56 -5.76 -12.45
CA GLU A 117 -13.99 -6.92 -13.23
C GLU A 117 -13.13 -7.10 -14.51
N GLU A 118 -12.34 -8.17 -14.52
CA GLU A 118 -11.57 -8.55 -15.72
C GLU A 118 -12.51 -8.94 -16.86
N GLY A 119 -12.24 -8.46 -18.07
CA GLY A 119 -13.04 -8.68 -19.28
C GLY A 119 -14.13 -7.62 -19.50
N ASN A 120 -14.53 -6.89 -18.47
CA ASN A 120 -15.45 -5.76 -18.62
C ASN A 120 -14.67 -4.49 -19.00
N CYS A 121 -14.77 -4.02 -20.24
CA CYS A 121 -13.96 -2.88 -20.69
C CYS A 121 -14.33 -1.52 -20.09
N GLN A 122 -15.45 -1.43 -19.36
CA GLN A 122 -15.76 -0.28 -18.51
C GLN A 122 -15.03 -0.33 -17.15
N ALA A 123 -14.50 -1.50 -16.77
CA ALA A 123 -13.67 -1.75 -15.60
C ALA A 123 -12.17 -1.79 -15.94
N LEU A 124 -11.33 -1.83 -14.90
CA LEU A 124 -9.87 -1.84 -15.01
C LEU A 124 -9.34 -3.25 -15.29
N GLN A 125 -8.47 -3.36 -16.30
CA GLN A 125 -7.91 -4.64 -16.74
C GLN A 125 -6.52 -4.89 -16.17
N SER A 126 -5.61 -3.94 -16.26
CA SER A 126 -4.28 -4.04 -15.68
C SER A 126 -3.69 -2.64 -15.56
N VAL A 127 -3.78 -2.06 -14.36
CA VAL A 127 -3.20 -0.74 -14.06
C VAL A 127 -1.71 -0.90 -13.84
N VAL A 128 -0.90 -0.29 -14.69
CA VAL A 128 0.58 -0.38 -14.63
C VAL A 128 1.24 0.80 -13.93
N ASP A 129 0.63 1.97 -14.00
CA ASP A 129 1.09 3.17 -13.32
C ASP A 129 -0.07 4.04 -12.85
N ILE A 130 0.20 4.86 -11.84
CA ILE A 130 -0.75 5.79 -11.24
C ILE A 130 -0.06 7.12 -10.91
N ALA A 131 -0.81 8.20 -11.05
CA ALA A 131 -0.38 9.55 -10.69
C ALA A 131 -1.46 10.24 -9.86
N MET A 132 -1.09 10.75 -8.68
CA MET A 132 -1.96 11.63 -7.89
C MET A 132 -1.72 13.06 -8.33
N ASP A 133 -2.77 13.77 -8.71
CA ASP A 133 -2.64 15.18 -9.05
C ASP A 133 -2.95 16.12 -7.87
N GLN A 134 -2.71 17.41 -8.10
CA GLN A 134 -2.91 18.48 -7.11
C GLN A 134 -4.37 18.71 -6.72
N ASN A 135 -5.33 18.27 -7.55
CA ASN A 135 -6.76 18.42 -7.32
C ASN A 135 -7.37 17.19 -6.64
N GLY A 136 -6.56 16.17 -6.32
CA GLY A 136 -7.02 14.93 -5.73
C GLY A 136 -7.71 13.99 -6.73
N LEU A 137 -7.39 14.10 -8.02
CA LEU A 137 -7.69 13.04 -8.98
C LEU A 137 -6.53 12.05 -9.00
N LEU A 138 -6.87 10.78 -8.83
CA LEU A 138 -5.98 9.67 -9.08
C LEU A 138 -6.14 9.25 -10.54
N TRP A 139 -5.11 9.44 -11.33
CA TRP A 139 -5.02 9.00 -12.72
C TRP A 139 -4.41 7.60 -12.75
N ALA A 140 -5.05 6.67 -13.44
CA ALA A 140 -4.63 5.28 -13.58
C ALA A 140 -4.45 4.92 -15.05
N LEU A 141 -3.28 4.41 -15.40
CA LEU A 141 -2.96 3.91 -16.72
C LEU A 141 -3.30 2.42 -16.80
N ASP A 142 -4.42 2.08 -17.43
CA ASP A 142 -4.86 0.71 -17.69
C ASP A 142 -4.44 0.28 -19.09
N VAL A 143 -3.55 -0.72 -19.18
CA VAL A 143 -3.00 -1.16 -20.47
C VAL A 143 -3.91 -2.13 -21.22
N GLY A 144 -5.00 -2.61 -20.61
CA GLY A 144 -5.94 -3.51 -21.28
C GLY A 144 -5.44 -4.95 -21.50
N ILE A 145 -4.18 -5.24 -21.16
CA ILE A 145 -3.53 -6.55 -21.34
C ILE A 145 -3.20 -7.15 -19.98
N VAL A 146 -3.54 -8.43 -19.80
CA VAL A 146 -3.29 -9.21 -18.59
C VAL A 146 -2.32 -10.37 -18.88
N ASN A 147 -1.79 -10.99 -17.84
CA ASN A 147 -0.86 -12.13 -17.88
C ASN A 147 0.42 -11.85 -18.69
N THR A 148 0.91 -10.61 -18.64
CA THR A 148 2.02 -10.13 -19.48
C THR A 148 3.37 -10.81 -19.22
N LEU A 149 3.55 -11.50 -18.09
CA LEU A 149 4.75 -12.29 -17.76
C LEU A 149 4.57 -13.80 -18.01
N GLU A 150 3.41 -14.22 -18.51
CA GLU A 150 3.11 -15.60 -18.89
C GLU A 150 2.65 -15.60 -20.36
N GLN A 151 1.36 -15.76 -20.60
CA GLN A 151 0.75 -15.62 -21.93
C GLN A 151 -0.08 -14.34 -21.96
N PRO A 152 0.39 -13.24 -22.60
CA PRO A 152 -0.35 -11.99 -22.64
C PRO A 152 -1.71 -12.16 -23.32
N ILE A 153 -2.77 -11.66 -22.68
CA ILE A 153 -4.13 -11.67 -23.21
C ILE A 153 -4.64 -10.23 -23.24
N ARG A 154 -4.97 -9.72 -24.43
CA ARG A 154 -5.64 -8.41 -24.56
C ARG A 154 -7.12 -8.59 -24.24
N ARG A 155 -7.56 -8.00 -23.12
CA ARG A 155 -8.96 -7.97 -22.69
C ARG A 155 -9.68 -6.78 -23.30
N CYS A 156 -9.03 -5.62 -23.32
CA CYS A 156 -9.61 -4.36 -23.75
C CYS A 156 -8.55 -3.46 -24.41
N SER A 157 -9.00 -2.37 -25.03
CA SER A 157 -8.13 -1.27 -25.43
C SER A 157 -7.50 -0.57 -24.22
N PRO A 158 -6.28 -0.01 -24.36
CA PRO A 158 -5.66 0.76 -23.30
C PRO A 158 -6.40 2.07 -23.07
N LYS A 159 -6.45 2.49 -21.81
CA LYS A 159 -7.13 3.72 -21.39
C LYS A 159 -6.47 4.36 -20.19
N ILE A 160 -6.66 5.65 -20.04
CA ILE A 160 -6.38 6.39 -18.80
C ILE A 160 -7.70 6.69 -18.11
N VAL A 161 -7.79 6.40 -16.82
CA VAL A 161 -8.98 6.66 -16.00
C VAL A 161 -8.63 7.64 -14.89
N ALA A 162 -9.39 8.73 -14.76
CA ALA A 162 -9.28 9.67 -13.65
C ALA A 162 -10.38 9.40 -12.62
N ILE A 163 -9.99 9.23 -11.35
CA ILE A 163 -10.88 8.93 -10.24
C ILE A 163 -10.75 10.03 -9.19
N ASN A 164 -11.86 10.67 -8.83
CA ASN A 164 -11.88 11.64 -7.75
C ASN A 164 -11.71 10.93 -6.40
N THR A 165 -10.67 11.27 -5.63
CA THR A 165 -10.40 10.57 -4.37
C THR A 165 -11.35 10.93 -3.24
N ALA A 166 -12.09 12.04 -3.35
CA ALA A 166 -13.05 12.48 -2.35
C ALA A 166 -14.29 11.58 -2.29
N ASP A 167 -14.82 11.17 -3.44
CA ASP A 167 -16.05 10.35 -3.53
C ASP A 167 -15.87 9.03 -4.29
N GLY A 168 -14.69 8.76 -4.83
CA GLY A 168 -14.35 7.53 -5.54
C GLY A 168 -14.98 7.44 -6.93
N LYS A 169 -15.54 8.53 -7.47
CA LYS A 169 -16.17 8.49 -8.80
C LYS A 169 -15.14 8.62 -9.91
N VAL A 170 -15.35 7.85 -10.98
CA VAL A 170 -14.65 8.04 -12.24
C VAL A 170 -15.17 9.33 -12.89
N VAL A 171 -14.28 10.28 -13.12
CA VAL A 171 -14.62 11.59 -13.72
C VAL A 171 -14.22 11.69 -15.19
N LYS A 172 -13.25 10.87 -15.62
CA LYS A 172 -12.78 10.83 -17.01
C LYS A 172 -12.27 9.44 -17.37
N SER A 173 -12.52 9.04 -18.62
CA SER A 173 -11.84 7.94 -19.30
C SER A 173 -11.32 8.47 -20.63
N ILE A 174 -10.05 8.22 -20.94
CA ILE A 174 -9.39 8.62 -22.17
C ILE A 174 -8.98 7.33 -22.88
N ASP A 175 -9.53 7.11 -24.07
CA ASP A 175 -9.15 6.01 -24.93
C ASP A 175 -7.78 6.32 -25.57
N LEU A 176 -6.86 5.36 -25.50
CA LEU A 176 -5.54 5.46 -26.10
C LEU A 176 -5.40 4.65 -27.39
N SER A 177 -6.47 3.99 -27.86
CA SER A 177 -6.44 3.11 -29.03
C SER A 177 -5.82 3.75 -30.27
N ASP A 178 -6.14 5.02 -30.53
CA ASP A 178 -5.64 5.75 -31.70
C ASP A 178 -4.19 6.27 -31.53
N LEU A 179 -3.63 6.14 -30.32
CA LEU A 179 -2.28 6.59 -29.99
C LEU A 179 -1.28 5.44 -29.88
N VAL A 180 -1.74 4.19 -30.04
CA VAL A 180 -0.93 2.98 -29.85
C VAL A 180 -1.03 2.02 -31.02
N THR A 181 -0.04 1.14 -31.14
CA THR A 181 -0.06 -0.03 -32.03
C THR A 181 -0.05 -1.33 -31.22
N SER A 182 -0.04 -2.48 -31.91
CA SER A 182 0.13 -3.78 -31.25
C SER A 182 1.44 -3.89 -30.46
N GLU A 183 2.48 -3.20 -30.90
CA GLU A 183 3.84 -3.26 -30.33
C GLU A 183 4.06 -2.24 -29.21
N SER A 184 3.14 -1.27 -29.05
CA SER A 184 3.26 -0.25 -28.01
C SER A 184 3.24 -0.87 -26.61
N ARG A 185 4.16 -0.41 -25.75
CA ARG A 185 4.26 -0.83 -24.34
C ARG A 185 4.14 0.38 -23.44
N LEU A 186 2.92 0.66 -22.99
CA LEU A 186 2.64 1.72 -22.03
C LEU A 186 3.18 1.31 -20.66
N GLN A 187 3.98 2.18 -20.03
CA GLN A 187 4.67 1.86 -18.77
C GLN A 187 4.47 2.92 -17.70
N PHE A 188 4.47 4.19 -18.08
CA PHE A 188 4.47 5.31 -17.15
C PHE A 188 3.44 6.37 -17.53
N LEU A 189 2.95 7.06 -16.52
CA LEU A 189 1.99 8.15 -16.61
C LEU A 189 2.54 9.37 -15.88
N VAL A 190 2.47 10.53 -16.53
CA VAL A 190 2.76 11.83 -15.90
C VAL A 190 1.54 12.72 -16.11
N VAL A 191 1.22 13.53 -15.11
CA VAL A 191 0.14 14.51 -15.19
C VAL A 191 0.76 15.88 -15.01
N ASP A 192 0.56 16.76 -15.98
CA ASP A 192 1.00 18.15 -15.97
C ASP A 192 -0.21 19.09 -16.09
N TYR A 193 -0.02 20.38 -15.82
CA TYR A 193 -1.09 21.37 -15.79
C TYR A 193 -0.77 22.58 -16.65
N GLY A 194 -1.72 22.95 -17.50
CA GLY A 194 -1.65 24.20 -18.24
C GLY A 194 -1.86 25.42 -17.34
N LYS A 195 -1.58 26.61 -17.90
CA LYS A 195 -1.86 27.89 -17.22
C LYS A 195 -3.35 28.09 -16.90
N ASP A 196 -4.23 27.39 -17.60
CA ASP A 196 -5.69 27.38 -17.36
C ASP A 196 -6.13 26.32 -16.33
N ASN A 197 -5.17 25.71 -15.62
CA ASN A 197 -5.37 24.66 -14.63
C ASN A 197 -6.08 23.41 -15.19
N LYS A 198 -5.95 23.14 -16.50
CA LYS A 198 -6.40 21.89 -17.10
C LYS A 198 -5.28 20.84 -17.07
N PRO A 199 -5.60 19.59 -16.71
CA PRO A 199 -4.63 18.51 -16.72
C PRO A 199 -4.30 18.07 -18.16
N PHE A 200 -3.02 17.82 -18.40
CA PHE A 200 -2.46 17.12 -19.54
C PHE A 200 -1.85 15.81 -19.05
N VAL A 201 -2.15 14.74 -19.77
CA VAL A 201 -1.76 13.37 -19.40
C VAL A 201 -1.30 12.63 -20.64
#